data_AF-A0A293LGJ9-F1
#
_entry.id   AF-A0A293LGJ9-F1
#
_cell.length_a   1.000
_cell.length_b   1.000
_cell.length_c   1.000
_cell.angle_alpha   90.00
_cell.angle_beta   90.00
_cell.angle_gamma   90.00
#
_symmetry.space_group_name_H-M   'P 1'
#
loop_
_entity.id
_entity.type
_entity.pdbx_description
1 polymer ?
#
loop_
_entity_poly.entity_id
_entity_poly.type
_entity_poly.pdbx_seq_one_letter_code
_entity_poly.pdbx_strand_id
1 'polypeptide(L)'
;MERCHAHLGALFTLSEISSNCNAANMNGTSTTRRFPDIKERVIHKVANELNDEKTALDSLFRALKRNHSTVSNACQQALQAYNQALPELSVDDVCQRTELYPSLADMVEWISNIEQRFSNDIFVKEFLLDNLEYNANFATETFVSEWRKEHSAMITYINEVLCALKFFMAAKV
;
A
#
# COMPACT_ATOMS: atom_id res chain seq x y z
N MET A 1 -5.85 -5.70 -4.08
CA MET A 1 -6.37 -5.14 -2.81
C MET A 1 -7.00 -6.22 -1.95
N GLU A 2 -8.06 -6.92 -2.38
CA GLU A 2 -8.61 -8.09 -1.66
C GLU A 2 -7.56 -9.15 -1.29
N ARG A 3 -6.61 -9.40 -2.20
CA ARG A 3 -5.54 -10.38 -1.97
C ARG A 3 -4.67 -10.05 -0.76
N CYS A 4 -4.40 -8.78 -0.45
CA CYS A 4 -3.62 -8.41 0.72
C CYS A 4 -4.40 -8.63 2.03
N HIS A 5 -5.74 -8.52 2.01
CA HIS A 5 -6.54 -8.67 3.22
C HIS A 5 -6.43 -10.08 3.83
N ALA A 6 -6.38 -11.11 2.98
CA ALA A 6 -6.20 -12.49 3.43
C ALA A 6 -4.85 -12.66 4.15
N HIS A 7 -3.77 -12.17 3.55
CA HIS A 7 -2.42 -12.24 4.13
C HIS A 7 -2.30 -11.42 5.43
N LEU A 8 -2.86 -10.21 5.47
CA LEU A 8 -2.88 -9.40 6.69
C LEU A 8 -3.70 -10.06 7.82
N GLY A 9 -4.80 -10.73 7.47
CA GLY A 9 -5.59 -11.51 8.42
C GLY A 9 -4.82 -12.72 8.94
N ALA A 10 -4.14 -13.46 8.05
CA ALA A 10 -3.29 -14.58 8.42
C ALA A 10 -2.15 -14.14 9.35
N LEU A 11 -1.46 -13.03 9.05
CA LEU A 11 -0.44 -12.45 9.95
C LEU A 11 -1.00 -12.16 11.34
N PHE A 12 -2.18 -11.54 11.42
CA PHE A 12 -2.83 -11.26 12.71
C PHE A 12 -3.09 -12.54 13.50
N THR A 13 -3.71 -13.54 12.88
CA THR A 13 -4.02 -14.82 13.52
C THR A 13 -2.75 -15.58 13.93
N LEU A 14 -1.72 -15.62 13.09
CA LEU A 14 -0.46 -16.30 13.38
C LEU A 14 0.29 -15.64 14.54
N SER A 15 0.30 -14.31 14.59
CA SER A 15 0.87 -13.57 15.72
C SER A 15 0.12 -13.85 17.02
N GLU A 16 -1.21 -13.93 16.98
CA GLU A 16 -2.04 -14.29 18.14
C GLU A 16 -1.75 -15.72 18.61
N ILE A 17 -1.64 -16.69 17.68
CA ILE A 17 -1.26 -18.07 17.99
C ILE A 17 0.12 -18.12 18.64
N SER A 18 1.10 -17.38 18.12
CA SER A 18 2.45 -17.30 18.69
C SER A 18 2.43 -16.78 20.13
N SER A 19 1.71 -15.67 20.37
CA SER A 19 1.55 -15.07 21.69
C SER A 19 0.89 -16.03 22.68
N ASN A 20 -0.23 -16.65 22.28
CA ASN A 20 -0.97 -17.61 23.11
C ASN A 20 -0.16 -18.87 23.41
N CYS A 21 0.59 -19.39 22.43
CA CYS A 21 1.45 -20.55 22.62
C CYS A 21 2.58 -20.24 23.61
N ASN A 22 3.15 -19.04 23.54
CA ASN A 22 4.18 -18.60 24.48
C ASN A 22 3.64 -18.43 25.91
N ALA A 23 2.45 -17.85 26.07
CA ALA A 23 1.79 -17.66 27.36
C ALA A 23 1.24 -18.96 27.98
N ALA A 24 0.94 -19.98 27.17
CA ALA A 24 0.36 -21.23 27.64
C ALA A 24 1.34 -22.02 28.53
N ASN A 25 0.89 -22.34 29.75
CA ASN A 25 1.57 -23.28 30.63
C ASN A 25 1.19 -24.72 30.26
N MET A 26 1.99 -25.35 29.40
CA MET A 26 1.73 -26.71 28.92
C MET A 26 2.37 -27.82 29.78
N ASN A 27 3.03 -27.45 30.88
CA ASN A 27 3.76 -28.39 31.73
C ASN A 27 2.79 -29.41 32.36
N GLY A 28 3.11 -30.70 32.23
CA GLY A 28 2.37 -31.78 32.87
C GLY A 28 1.05 -32.19 32.20
N THR A 29 0.68 -31.55 31.08
CA THR A 29 -0.49 -31.95 30.29
C THR A 29 -0.31 -33.31 29.62
N SER A 30 -1.40 -34.02 29.32
CA SER A 30 -1.35 -35.29 28.59
C SER A 30 -0.71 -35.15 27.21
N THR A 31 -0.88 -33.99 26.57
CA THR A 31 -0.27 -33.65 25.27
C THR A 31 1.25 -33.50 25.38
N THR A 32 1.79 -32.79 26.38
CA THR A 32 3.25 -32.64 26.53
C THR A 32 3.95 -33.91 27.00
N ARG A 33 3.25 -34.81 27.69
CA ARG A 33 3.79 -36.17 27.97
C ARG A 33 3.95 -37.00 26.70
N ARG A 34 3.04 -36.86 25.74
CA ARG A 34 3.08 -37.60 24.46
C ARG A 34 3.99 -36.92 23.43
N PHE A 35 4.07 -35.59 23.46
CA PHE A 35 4.86 -34.76 22.55
C PHE A 35 5.60 -33.68 23.36
N PRO A 36 6.79 -33.99 23.90
CA PRO A 36 7.54 -33.07 24.77
C PRO A 36 7.92 -31.75 24.10
N ASP A 37 8.09 -31.76 22.78
CA ASP A 37 8.55 -30.66 21.93
C ASP A 37 7.40 -29.91 21.22
N ILE A 38 6.13 -30.18 21.57
CA ILE A 38 4.97 -29.64 20.83
C ILE A 38 4.96 -28.11 20.80
N LYS A 39 5.40 -27.44 21.88
CA LYS A 39 5.49 -25.97 21.93
C LYS A 39 6.44 -25.43 20.87
N GLU A 40 7.65 -25.98 20.85
CA GLU A 40 8.71 -25.58 19.93
C GLU A 40 8.32 -25.85 18.48
N ARG A 41 7.68 -26.99 18.23
CA ARG A 41 7.16 -27.34 16.90
C ARG A 41 6.08 -26.38 16.42
N VAL A 42 5.14 -25.99 17.28
CA VAL A 42 4.10 -25.01 16.95
C VAL A 42 4.73 -23.65 16.67
N ILE A 43 5.60 -23.15 17.54
CA ILE A 43 6.28 -21.86 17.35
C ILE A 43 7.08 -21.86 16.05
N HIS A 44 7.82 -22.93 15.76
CA HIS A 44 8.59 -23.06 14.52
C HIS A 44 7.68 -23.08 13.28
N LYS A 45 6.56 -23.80 13.33
CA LYS A 45 5.59 -23.83 12.23
C LYS A 45 4.95 -22.46 11.99
N VAL A 46 4.57 -21.76 13.06
CA VAL A 46 4.02 -20.40 12.99
C VAL A 46 5.04 -19.42 12.43
N ALA A 47 6.30 -19.50 12.83
CA ALA A 47 7.36 -18.64 12.30
C ALA A 47 7.58 -18.84 10.79
N ASN A 48 7.53 -20.09 10.31
CA ASN A 48 7.61 -20.39 8.89
C ASN A 48 6.41 -19.81 8.13
N GLU A 49 5.19 -19.99 8.64
CA GLU A 49 3.98 -19.44 8.02
C GLU A 49 3.98 -17.90 8.02
N LEU A 50 4.43 -17.24 9.09
CA LEU A 50 4.61 -15.78 9.12
C LEU A 50 5.58 -15.32 8.01
N ASN A 51 6.67 -16.05 7.79
CA ASN A 51 7.62 -15.74 6.72
C ASN A 51 7.03 -15.96 5.31
N ASP A 52 6.21 -16.99 5.14
CA ASP A 52 5.49 -17.25 3.88
C ASP A 52 4.50 -16.11 3.58
N GLU A 53 3.76 -15.65 4.60
CA GLU A 53 2.85 -14.51 4.49
C GLU A 53 3.60 -13.20 4.21
N LYS A 54 4.77 -12.97 4.82
CA LYS A 54 5.66 -11.84 4.48
C LYS A 54 6.05 -11.87 3.01
N THR A 55 6.47 -13.04 2.53
CA THR A 55 6.90 -13.25 1.15
C THR A 55 5.75 -13.01 0.17
N ALA A 56 4.54 -13.45 0.51
CA ALA A 56 3.35 -13.19 -0.27
C ALA A 56 3.02 -11.70 -0.33
N LEU A 57 3.06 -10.98 0.80
CA LEU A 57 2.87 -9.53 0.83
C LEU A 57 3.94 -8.78 0.04
N ASP A 58 5.21 -9.17 0.15
CA ASP A 58 6.31 -8.59 -0.64
C ASP A 58 6.09 -8.80 -2.15
N SER A 59 5.61 -9.97 -2.57
CA SER A 59 5.29 -10.24 -3.97
C SER A 59 4.18 -9.33 -4.51
N LEU A 60 3.14 -9.09 -3.71
CA LEU A 60 2.03 -8.18 -4.04
C LEU A 60 2.52 -6.73 -4.04
N PHE A 61 3.36 -6.36 -3.08
CA PHE A 61 3.96 -5.03 -3.01
C PHE A 61 4.86 -4.75 -4.22
N ARG A 62 5.69 -5.70 -4.67
CA ARG A 62 6.48 -5.57 -5.91
C ARG A 62 5.60 -5.35 -7.14
N ALA A 63 4.44 -6.00 -7.21
CA ALA A 63 3.49 -5.76 -8.29
C ALA A 63 2.92 -4.33 -8.22
N LEU A 64 2.56 -3.85 -7.02
CA LEU A 64 2.12 -2.47 -6.81
C LEU A 64 3.22 -1.46 -7.18
N LYS A 65 4.47 -1.71 -6.77
CA LYS A 65 5.63 -0.86 -7.08
C LYS A 65 5.88 -0.74 -8.59
N ARG A 66 5.71 -1.83 -9.35
CA ARG A 66 5.78 -1.78 -10.83
C ARG A 66 4.68 -0.89 -11.44
N ASN A 67 3.46 -0.99 -10.92
CA ASN A 67 2.36 -0.14 -11.37
C ASN A 67 2.62 1.33 -11.02
N HIS A 68 3.13 1.60 -9.81
CA HIS A 68 3.59 2.92 -9.40
C HIS A 68 4.66 3.47 -10.35
N SER A 69 5.69 2.69 -10.70
CA SER A 69 6.72 3.16 -11.66
C SER A 69 6.13 3.54 -13.02
N THR A 70 5.10 2.83 -13.47
CA THR A 70 4.41 3.15 -14.73
C THR A 70 3.65 4.48 -14.63
N VAL A 71 2.92 4.68 -13.53
CA VAL A 71 2.19 5.93 -13.27
C VAL A 71 3.15 7.10 -13.08
N SER A 72 4.21 6.91 -12.29
CA SER A 72 5.23 7.92 -12.02
C SER A 72 5.93 8.37 -13.30
N ASN A 73 6.30 7.44 -14.17
CA ASN A 73 6.85 7.79 -15.49
C ASN A 73 5.87 8.62 -16.33
N ALA A 74 4.57 8.28 -16.33
CA ALA A 74 3.56 9.05 -17.05
C ALA A 74 3.38 10.46 -16.46
N CYS A 75 3.34 10.59 -15.14
CA CYS A 75 3.30 11.87 -14.43
C CYS A 75 4.52 12.73 -14.77
N GLN A 76 5.72 12.14 -14.75
CA GLN A 76 6.96 12.82 -15.10
C GLN A 76 6.97 13.31 -16.55
N GLN A 77 6.54 12.48 -17.50
CA GLN A 77 6.43 12.88 -18.91
C GLN A 77 5.45 14.04 -19.11
N ALA A 78 4.30 14.01 -18.44
CA ALA A 78 3.31 15.08 -18.52
C ALA A 78 3.85 16.39 -17.93
N LEU A 79 4.48 16.34 -16.75
CA LEU A 79 5.12 17.50 -16.12
C LEU A 79 6.30 18.03 -16.95
N GLN A 80 7.06 17.15 -17.60
CA GLN A 80 8.14 17.56 -18.50
C GLN A 80 7.59 18.30 -19.72
N ALA A 81 6.51 17.79 -20.34
CA ALA A 81 5.86 18.47 -21.46
C ALA A 81 5.32 19.85 -21.05
N TYR A 82 4.71 19.95 -19.87
CA TYR A 82 4.29 21.24 -19.29
C TYR A 82 5.47 22.21 -19.13
N ASN A 83 6.57 21.76 -18.52
CA ASN A 83 7.75 22.59 -18.30
C ASN A 83 8.42 23.04 -19.61
N GLN A 84 8.34 22.22 -20.67
CA GLN A 84 8.83 22.60 -22.00
C GLN A 84 7.98 23.69 -22.65
N ALA A 85 6.66 23.67 -22.44
CA ALA A 85 5.74 24.68 -22.95
C ALA A 85 5.70 25.96 -22.11
N LEU A 86 6.13 25.90 -20.84
CA LEU A 86 6.05 26.99 -19.87
C LEU A 86 6.58 28.36 -20.38
N PRO A 87 7.69 28.45 -21.14
CA PRO A 87 8.18 29.74 -21.64
C PRO A 87 7.24 30.45 -22.63
N GLU A 88 6.35 29.70 -23.29
CA GLU A 88 5.40 30.22 -24.29
C GLU A 88 4.02 30.49 -23.69
N LEU A 89 3.77 30.05 -22.46
CA LEU A 89 2.48 30.17 -21.79
C LEU A 89 2.43 31.44 -20.94
N SER A 90 1.38 32.23 -21.12
CA SER A 90 1.05 33.33 -20.21
C SER A 90 0.35 32.80 -18.95
N VAL A 91 0.26 33.64 -17.92
CA VAL A 91 -0.51 33.31 -16.70
C VAL A 91 -1.98 33.04 -17.04
N ASP A 92 -2.53 33.78 -18.01
CA ASP A 92 -3.91 33.59 -18.45
C ASP A 92 -4.09 32.22 -19.12
N ASP A 93 -3.14 31.79 -19.96
CA ASP A 93 -3.17 30.47 -20.59
C ASP A 93 -3.15 29.32 -19.56
N VAL A 94 -2.40 29.50 -18.47
CA VAL A 94 -2.27 28.48 -17.41
C VAL A 94 -3.52 28.42 -16.53
N CYS A 95 -4.11 29.57 -16.23
CA CYS A 95 -5.24 29.69 -15.31
C CYS A 95 -6.61 29.62 -15.99
N GLN A 96 -6.67 29.62 -17.33
CA GLN A 96 -7.93 29.60 -18.05
C GLN A 96 -8.69 28.30 -17.78
N ARG A 97 -9.89 28.46 -17.21
CA ARG A 97 -10.84 27.37 -16.96
C ARG A 97 -12.10 27.58 -17.79
N THR A 98 -12.70 26.50 -18.24
CA THR A 98 -14.01 26.52 -18.90
C THR A 98 -14.97 25.55 -18.23
N GLU A 99 -16.25 25.60 -18.60
CA GLU A 99 -17.25 24.63 -18.14
C GLU A 99 -16.94 23.20 -18.61
N LEU A 100 -16.18 23.07 -19.71
CA LEU A 100 -15.88 21.81 -20.38
C LEU A 100 -14.43 21.35 -20.20
N TYR A 101 -13.56 22.17 -19.60
CA TYR A 101 -12.14 21.85 -19.42
C TYR A 101 -11.59 22.51 -18.14
N PRO A 102 -10.84 21.77 -17.31
CA PRO A 102 -10.15 22.34 -16.18
C PRO A 102 -8.96 23.17 -16.66
N SER A 103 -8.42 24.03 -15.80
CA SER A 103 -7.24 24.81 -16.17
C SER A 103 -6.00 23.93 -16.25
N LEU A 104 -4.95 24.42 -16.93
CA LEU A 104 -3.66 23.73 -16.96
C LEU A 104 -3.06 23.64 -15.55
N ALA A 105 -3.25 24.67 -14.73
CA ALA A 105 -2.89 24.66 -13.31
C ALA A 105 -3.57 23.51 -12.56
N ASP A 106 -4.89 23.33 -12.71
CA ASP A 106 -5.64 22.24 -12.08
C ASP A 106 -5.07 20.87 -12.50
N MET A 107 -4.80 20.69 -13.80
CA MET A 107 -4.28 19.42 -14.32
C MET A 107 -2.87 19.11 -13.77
N VAL A 108 -2.00 20.12 -13.72
CA VAL A 108 -0.64 19.98 -13.15
C VAL A 108 -0.71 19.67 -11.65
N GLU A 109 -1.60 20.32 -10.92
CA GLU A 109 -1.86 20.02 -9.52
C GLU A 109 -2.32 18.57 -9.35
N TRP A 110 -3.28 18.11 -10.16
CA TRP A 110 -3.78 16.73 -10.07
C TRP A 110 -2.69 15.71 -10.31
N ILE A 111 -1.87 15.89 -11.36
CA ILE A 111 -0.76 15.00 -11.69
C ILE A 111 0.26 14.96 -10.55
N SER A 112 0.61 16.13 -10.01
CA SER A 112 1.58 16.25 -8.90
C SER A 112 1.06 15.59 -7.63
N ASN A 113 -0.22 15.80 -7.31
CA ASN A 113 -0.87 15.20 -6.14
C ASN A 113 -1.00 13.68 -6.25
N ILE A 114 -1.32 13.15 -7.44
CA ILE A 114 -1.34 11.70 -7.69
C ILE A 114 0.05 11.11 -7.44
N GLU A 115 1.09 11.73 -8.02
CA GLU A 115 2.46 11.24 -7.87
C GLU A 115 2.93 11.27 -6.42
N GLN A 116 2.72 12.39 -5.72
CA GLN A 116 3.11 12.53 -4.32
C GLN A 116 2.40 11.50 -3.43
N ARG A 117 1.07 11.36 -3.56
CA ARG A 117 0.29 10.44 -2.73
C ARG A 117 0.66 9.00 -2.99
N PHE A 118 0.83 8.60 -4.25
CA PHE A 118 1.19 7.23 -4.58
C PHE A 118 2.63 6.91 -4.15
N SER A 119 3.57 7.83 -4.34
CA SER A 119 4.96 7.65 -3.88
C SER A 119 5.06 7.53 -2.35
N ASN A 120 4.31 8.33 -1.60
CA ASN A 120 4.25 8.20 -0.14
C ASN A 120 3.73 6.83 0.29
N ASP A 121 2.65 6.36 -0.34
CA ASP A 121 2.03 5.07 -0.04
C ASP A 121 2.95 3.87 -0.35
N ILE A 122 3.76 3.97 -1.41
CA ILE A 122 4.81 3.00 -1.71
C ILE A 122 5.90 3.03 -0.64
N PHE A 123 6.37 4.21 -0.27
CA PHE A 123 7.44 4.38 0.73
C PHE A 123 7.03 3.82 2.10
N VAL A 124 5.81 4.13 2.56
CA VAL A 124 5.30 3.63 3.84
C VAL A 124 5.25 2.10 3.84
N LYS A 125 4.77 1.47 2.76
CA LYS A 125 4.71 0.00 2.67
C LYS A 125 6.07 -0.65 2.58
N GLU A 126 7.00 -0.06 1.84
CA GLU A 126 8.38 -0.52 1.77
C GLU A 126 9.00 -0.50 3.18
N PHE A 127 8.87 0.64 3.87
CA PHE A 127 9.32 0.79 5.24
C PHE A 127 8.70 -0.25 6.19
N LEU A 128 7.38 -0.47 6.10
CA LEU A 128 6.69 -1.47 6.91
C LEU A 128 7.20 -2.89 6.68
N LEU A 129 7.45 -3.30 5.42
CA LEU A 129 7.96 -4.64 5.09
C LEU A 129 9.41 -4.83 5.52
N ASP A 130 10.25 -3.82 5.30
CA ASP A 130 11.68 -3.86 5.63
C ASP A 130 11.90 -3.97 7.14
N ASN A 131 11.06 -3.28 7.93
CA ASN A 131 11.13 -3.28 9.38
C ASN A 131 10.22 -4.33 10.05
N LEU A 132 9.65 -5.25 9.26
CA LEU A 132 8.80 -6.31 9.79
C LEU A 132 9.64 -7.40 10.47
N GLU A 133 9.66 -7.34 11.81
CA GLU A 133 10.28 -8.34 12.68
C GLU A 133 9.23 -9.14 13.47
N TYR A 134 9.23 -10.45 13.30
CA TYR A 134 8.38 -11.37 14.06
C TYR A 134 9.01 -11.68 15.42
N ASN A 135 9.01 -10.69 16.31
CA ASN A 135 9.47 -10.85 17.69
C ASN A 135 8.27 -10.77 18.67
N ALA A 136 8.51 -11.05 19.96
CA ALA A 136 7.46 -11.07 20.98
C ALA A 136 6.72 -9.73 21.15
N ASN A 137 7.30 -8.62 20.66
CA ASN A 137 6.73 -7.28 20.72
C ASN A 137 6.12 -6.84 19.38
N PHE A 138 5.96 -7.76 18.42
CA PHE A 138 5.41 -7.42 17.11
C PHE A 138 3.96 -6.93 17.24
N ALA A 139 3.78 -5.61 17.17
CA ALA A 139 2.49 -4.95 17.20
C ALA A 139 1.75 -5.16 15.87
N THR A 140 1.24 -6.38 15.68
CA THR A 140 0.61 -6.80 14.43
C THR A 140 -0.60 -5.94 14.08
N GLU A 141 -1.38 -5.54 15.09
CA GLU A 141 -2.51 -4.63 14.91
C GLU A 141 -2.05 -3.27 14.35
N THR A 142 -0.98 -2.69 14.90
CA THR A 142 -0.39 -1.45 14.40
C THR A 142 0.06 -1.62 12.96
N PHE A 143 0.85 -2.66 12.65
CA PHE A 143 1.29 -2.96 11.28
C PHE A 143 0.11 -3.08 10.30
N VAL A 144 -0.91 -3.87 10.64
CA VAL A 144 -2.10 -4.07 9.80
C VAL A 144 -2.88 -2.76 9.63
N SER A 145 -2.99 -1.96 10.69
CA SER A 145 -3.67 -0.67 10.64
C SER A 145 -2.95 0.32 9.72
N GLU A 146 -1.62 0.46 9.84
CA GLU A 146 -0.80 1.34 9.02
C GLU A 146 -0.82 0.91 7.55
N TRP A 147 -0.75 -0.39 7.28
CA TRP A 147 -0.88 -0.92 5.91
C TRP A 147 -2.21 -0.53 5.24
N ARG A 148 -3.28 -0.37 6.03
CA ARG A 148 -4.64 -0.07 5.54
C ARG A 148 -4.94 1.42 5.43
N LYS A 149 -4.32 2.29 6.24
CA LYS A 149 -4.70 3.71 6.41
C LYS A 149 -4.70 4.53 5.12
N GLU A 150 -3.75 4.33 4.22
CA GLU A 150 -3.53 5.27 3.10
C GLU A 150 -4.33 4.99 1.82
N HIS A 151 -4.95 3.83 1.71
CA HIS A 151 -5.59 3.44 0.45
C HIS A 151 -6.93 4.13 0.18
N SER A 152 -7.73 4.49 1.19
CA SER A 152 -9.08 5.01 0.95
C SER A 152 -9.07 6.43 0.38
N ALA A 153 -8.23 7.32 0.93
CA ALA A 153 -8.15 8.70 0.50
C ALA A 153 -7.47 8.84 -0.87
N MET A 154 -6.37 8.11 -1.12
CA MET A 154 -5.70 8.12 -2.41
C MET A 154 -6.58 7.54 -3.53
N ILE A 155 -7.21 6.38 -3.31
CA ILE A 155 -8.09 5.77 -4.30
C ILE A 155 -9.30 6.67 -4.57
N THR A 156 -9.88 7.29 -3.53
CA THR A 156 -10.97 8.26 -3.70
C THR A 156 -10.52 9.43 -4.57
N TYR A 157 -9.37 10.04 -4.26
CA TYR A 157 -8.83 11.15 -5.02
C TYR A 157 -8.53 10.79 -6.49
N ILE A 158 -7.86 9.66 -6.73
CA ILE A 158 -7.58 9.18 -8.08
C ILE A 158 -8.89 8.92 -8.83
N ASN A 159 -9.89 8.32 -8.19
CA ASN A 159 -11.19 8.08 -8.81
C ASN A 159 -11.92 9.39 -9.15
N GLU A 160 -11.87 10.39 -8.26
CA GLU A 160 -12.44 11.72 -8.53
C GLU A 160 -11.78 12.37 -9.74
N VAL A 161 -10.44 12.39 -9.79
CA VAL A 161 -9.68 12.94 -10.93
C VAL A 161 -9.98 12.16 -12.21
N LEU A 162 -9.97 10.83 -12.18
CA LEU A 162 -10.29 10.01 -13.35
C LEU A 162 -11.74 10.18 -13.83
N CYS A 163 -12.69 10.39 -12.92
CA CYS A 163 -14.07 10.72 -13.27
C CYS A 163 -14.18 12.07 -13.97
N ALA A 164 -13.48 13.10 -13.44
CA ALA A 164 -13.41 14.40 -14.08
C ALA A 164 -12.76 14.31 -15.48
N LEU A 165 -11.64 13.61 -15.60
CA LEU A 165 -10.95 13.39 -16.88
C LEU A 165 -11.81 12.64 -17.88
N LYS A 166 -12.55 11.60 -17.47
CA LYS A 166 -13.47 10.89 -18.35
C LYS A 166 -14.54 11.81 -18.92
N PHE A 167 -15.11 12.68 -18.08
CA PHE A 167 -16.09 13.67 -18.52
C PHE A 167 -15.48 14.62 -19.58
N PHE A 168 -14.30 15.17 -19.31
CA PHE A 168 -13.64 16.10 -20.24
C PHE A 168 -13.16 15.42 -21.53
N MET A 169 -12.70 14.17 -21.46
CA MET A 169 -12.34 13.40 -22.66
C MET A 169 -13.55 13.06 -23.51
N ALA A 170 -14.73 12.83 -22.91
CA ALA A 170 -15.97 12.59 -23.63
C ALA A 170 -16.59 13.89 -24.19
N ALA A 171 -16.31 15.04 -23.57
CA ALA A 171 -16.77 16.35 -24.03
C ALA A 171 -15.94 16.92 -25.20
N LYS A 172 -14.84 16.27 -25.59
CA LYS A 172 -14.11 16.57 -26.84
C LYS A 172 -15.01 16.24 -28.05
N VAL A 173 -15.74 17.26 -28.51
CA VAL A 173 -16.35 17.38 -29.85
C VAL A 173 -15.65 18.53 -30.57
#